data_AF-A0A442DZ54-F1
#
_entry.id   AF-A0A442DZ54-F1
#
_cell.length_a   1.000
_cell.length_b   1.000
_cell.length_c   1.000
_cell.angle_alpha   90.00
_cell.angle_beta   90.00
_cell.angle_gamma   90.00
#
_symmetry.space_group_name_H-M   'P 1'
#
loop_
_entity.id
_entity.type
_entity.pdbx_description
1 polymer ?
#
loop_
_entity_poly.entity_id
_entity_poly.type
_entity_poly.pdbx_seq_one_letter_code
_entity_poly.pdbx_strand_id
1 'polypeptide(L)'
;CRFRIVQELAVKTPFRQCRFAPFLTDLDEDQAEAEIDRPALLKAFRAYLQANDLEADWESVSRAENAMLVNALSMMAPYGPAEKQALLEAADLKTRAETLIAI
;
A
#
# COMPACT_ATOMS: atom_id res chain seq x y z
N CYS A 1 1.47 -6.01 -8.35
CA CYS A 1 2.87 -6.12 -7.93
C CYS A 1 3.61 -4.82 -8.25
N ARG A 2 4.27 -4.25 -7.24
CA ARG A 2 5.11 -3.04 -7.32
C ARG A 2 6.48 -3.38 -7.92
N PHE A 3 7.21 -2.34 -8.31
CA PHE A 3 8.58 -2.48 -8.79
C PHE A 3 9.46 -1.32 -8.34
N ARG A 4 10.77 -1.56 -8.27
CA ARG A 4 11.78 -0.53 -8.05
C ARG A 4 12.58 -0.33 -9.33
N ILE A 5 12.79 0.93 -9.70
CA ILE A 5 13.72 1.27 -10.78
C ILE A 5 15.15 1.02 -10.27
N VAL A 6 15.87 0.13 -10.95
CA VAL A 6 17.27 -0.20 -10.63
C VAL A 6 18.20 0.74 -11.37
N GLN A 7 17.91 1.01 -12.63
CA GLN A 7 18.78 1.79 -13.49
C GLN A 7 17.98 2.39 -14.65
N GLU A 8 18.17 3.68 -14.91
CA GLU A 8 17.73 4.29 -16.17
C GLU A 8 18.76 4.03 -17.28
N LEU A 9 18.27 3.73 -18.48
CA LEU A 9 19.08 3.41 -19.65
C LEU A 9 19.31 4.66 -20.51
N ALA A 10 20.55 4.84 -20.96
CA ALA A 10 20.87 5.86 -21.95
C ALA A 10 20.35 5.43 -23.34
N VAL A 11 19.28 6.07 -23.81
CA VAL A 11 18.57 5.71 -25.04
C VAL A 11 18.34 6.92 -25.94
N LYS A 12 18.22 6.68 -27.25
CA LYS A 12 17.89 7.72 -28.25
C LYS A 12 16.38 7.88 -28.47
N THR A 13 15.56 7.05 -27.85
CA THR A 13 14.09 7.11 -27.96
C THR A 13 13.55 8.34 -27.23
N PRO A 14 12.37 8.87 -27.63
CA PRO A 14 11.78 10.05 -26.98
C PRO A 14 11.19 9.76 -25.58
N PHE A 15 11.31 8.52 -25.09
CA PHE A 15 10.85 8.11 -23.77
C PHE A 15 11.98 7.47 -22.97
N ARG A 16 11.89 7.60 -21.65
CA ARG A 16 12.82 6.99 -20.68
C ARG A 16 12.65 5.48 -20.69
N GLN A 17 13.75 4.75 -20.61
CA GLN A 17 13.75 3.31 -20.46
C GLN A 17 14.51 2.95 -19.18
N CYS A 18 14.06 1.95 -18.45
CA CYS A 18 14.72 1.55 -17.21
C CYS A 18 14.70 0.04 -17.01
N ARG A 19 15.70 -0.45 -16.27
CA ARG A 19 15.66 -1.77 -15.65
C ARG A 19 14.93 -1.65 -14.32
N PHE A 20 14.05 -2.60 -14.04
CA PHE A 20 13.33 -2.66 -12.78
C PHE A 20 13.57 -4.01 -12.08
N ALA A 21 13.37 -4.03 -10.78
CA ALA A 21 13.29 -5.22 -9.96
C ALA A 21 11.89 -5.32 -9.34
N PRO A 22 11.24 -6.49 -9.37
CA PRO A 22 9.90 -6.66 -8.78
C PRO A 22 9.97 -6.75 -7.25
N PHE A 23 8.88 -6.36 -6.59
CA PHE A 23 8.64 -6.72 -5.19
C PHE A 23 7.99 -8.11 -5.18
N LEU A 24 8.79 -9.16 -5.11
CA LEU A 24 8.30 -10.55 -5.19
C LEU A 24 7.34 -10.91 -4.04
N THR A 25 7.48 -10.25 -2.88
CA THR A 25 6.59 -10.37 -1.72
C THR A 25 5.15 -9.94 -2.03
N ASP A 26 4.92 -9.09 -3.05
CA ASP A 26 3.57 -8.75 -3.50
C ASP A 26 2.86 -9.93 -4.20
N LEU A 27 3.56 -11.02 -4.49
CA LEU A 27 3.01 -12.24 -5.10
C LEU A 27 2.80 -13.36 -4.08
N ASP A 28 3.21 -13.17 -2.83
CA ASP A 28 3.15 -14.15 -1.74
C ASP A 28 2.26 -13.59 -0.61
N GLU A 29 0.96 -13.49 -0.90
CA GLU A 29 -0.01 -12.80 -0.05
C GLU A 29 -0.31 -13.59 1.25
N ASP A 30 -0.34 -14.92 1.18
CA ASP A 30 -0.78 -15.80 2.28
C ASP A 30 0.07 -15.65 3.56
N GLN A 31 1.39 -15.50 3.42
CA GLN A 31 2.28 -15.48 4.58
C GLN A 31 2.29 -14.11 5.27
N ALA A 32 2.06 -13.04 4.52
CA ALA A 32 2.09 -11.67 5.04
C ALA A 32 0.77 -11.26 5.71
N GLU A 33 -0.37 -11.86 5.32
CA GLU A 33 -1.67 -11.54 5.93
C GLU A 33 -1.74 -11.88 7.43
N ALA A 34 -1.07 -12.96 7.85
CA ALA A 34 -1.12 -13.47 9.22
C ALA A 34 -0.43 -12.56 10.25
N GLU A 35 0.51 -11.71 9.81
CA GLU A 35 1.30 -10.86 10.70
C GLU A 35 0.77 -9.44 10.86
N ILE A 36 -0.35 -9.10 10.19
CA ILE A 36 -0.91 -7.75 10.19
C ILE A 36 -1.80 -7.54 11.41
N ASP A 37 -1.57 -6.44 12.12
CA ASP A 37 -2.48 -5.95 13.17
C ASP A 37 -3.75 -5.38 12.53
N ARG A 38 -4.68 -6.29 12.22
CA ARG A 38 -5.97 -5.95 11.61
C ARG A 38 -6.80 -4.99 12.47
N PRO A 39 -6.92 -5.14 13.80
CA PRO A 39 -7.58 -4.15 14.64
C PRO A 39 -7.01 -2.73 14.48
N ALA A 40 -5.68 -2.58 14.48
CA ALA A 40 -5.05 -1.27 14.28
C ALA A 40 -5.30 -0.72 12.87
N LEU A 41 -5.24 -1.57 11.84
CA LEU A 41 -5.54 -1.19 10.46
C LEU A 41 -6.99 -0.69 10.30
N LEU A 42 -7.97 -1.40 10.87
CA LEU A 42 -9.38 -0.99 10.82
C LEU A 42 -9.63 0.31 11.60
N LYS A 43 -8.90 0.53 12.70
CA LYS A 43 -8.94 1.78 13.45
C LYS A 43 -8.40 2.95 12.60
N ALA A 44 -7.29 2.77 11.91
CA ALA A 44 -6.75 3.75 10.97
C ALA A 44 -7.72 4.03 9.81
N PHE A 45 -8.32 2.97 9.24
CA PHE A 45 -9.35 3.09 8.20
C PHE A 45 -10.55 3.93 8.65
N ARG A 46 -11.05 3.68 9.87
CA ARG A 46 -12.16 4.45 10.45
C ARG A 46 -11.81 5.90 10.66
N ALA A 47 -10.62 6.17 11.23
CA ALA A 47 -10.15 7.54 11.42
C ALA A 47 -10.04 8.28 10.09
N TYR A 48 -9.55 7.60 9.05
CA TYR A 48 -9.47 8.13 7.70
C TYR A 48 -10.85 8.50 7.13
N LEU A 49 -11.82 7.57 7.14
CA LEU A 49 -13.16 7.82 6.63
C LEU A 49 -13.85 8.98 7.37
N GLN A 50 -13.73 9.01 8.70
CA GLN A 50 -14.29 10.06 9.52
C GLN A 50 -13.67 11.43 9.22
N ALA A 51 -12.36 11.50 9.00
CA ALA A 51 -11.68 12.75 8.68
C ALA A 51 -12.04 13.29 7.28
N ASN A 52 -12.55 12.43 6.39
CA ASN A 52 -12.89 12.77 5.01
C ASN A 52 -14.41 12.77 4.74
N ASP A 53 -15.24 12.66 5.79
CA ASP A 53 -16.70 12.61 5.72
C ASP A 53 -17.22 11.52 4.75
N LEU A 54 -16.58 10.34 4.80
CA LEU A 54 -16.90 9.19 3.96
C LEU A 54 -17.62 8.12 4.78
N GLU A 55 -18.66 7.52 4.20
CA GLU A 55 -19.34 6.36 4.74
C GLU A 55 -18.76 5.06 4.16
N ALA A 56 -18.78 3.99 4.94
CA ALA A 56 -18.41 2.66 4.47
C ALA A 56 -19.34 1.59 5.05
N ASP A 57 -19.57 0.55 4.26
CA ASP A 57 -20.19 -0.68 4.72
C ASP A 57 -19.20 -1.47 5.58
N TRP A 58 -19.34 -1.34 6.90
CA TRP A 58 -18.49 -2.00 7.88
C TRP A 58 -18.60 -3.52 7.86
N GLU A 59 -19.72 -4.07 7.41
CA GLU A 59 -19.87 -5.52 7.27
C GLU A 59 -18.95 -6.02 6.16
N SER A 60 -18.97 -5.37 5.00
CA SER A 60 -18.07 -5.69 3.89
C SER A 60 -16.60 -5.44 4.24
N VAL A 61 -16.28 -4.32 4.90
CA VAL A 61 -14.91 -3.99 5.34
C VAL A 61 -14.38 -5.05 6.32
N SER A 62 -15.21 -5.52 7.27
CA SER A 62 -14.79 -6.53 8.24
C SER A 62 -14.50 -7.90 7.62
N ARG A 63 -15.06 -8.20 6.44
CA ARG A 63 -14.82 -9.45 5.68
C ARG A 63 -13.69 -9.33 4.66
N ALA A 64 -13.28 -8.11 4.30
CA ALA A 64 -12.24 -7.88 3.32
C ALA A 64 -10.87 -8.38 3.80
N GLU A 65 -10.09 -8.94 2.89
CA GLU A 65 -8.69 -9.34 3.11
C GLU A 65 -7.83 -8.15 3.55
N ASN A 66 -6.78 -8.43 4.34
CA ASN A 66 -5.88 -7.38 4.83
C ASN A 66 -5.17 -6.70 3.65
N ALA A 67 -4.76 -7.48 2.66
CA ALA A 67 -4.13 -6.99 1.45
C ALA A 67 -5.00 -5.95 0.71
N MET A 68 -6.29 -6.25 0.58
CA MET A 68 -7.26 -5.36 -0.07
C MET A 68 -7.42 -4.04 0.69
N LEU A 69 -7.54 -4.09 2.02
CA LEU A 69 -7.67 -2.90 2.86
C LEU A 69 -6.43 -2.00 2.80
N VAL A 70 -5.24 -2.58 2.88
CA VAL A 70 -3.97 -1.84 2.78
C VAL A 70 -3.83 -1.17 1.40
N ASN A 71 -4.15 -1.89 0.32
CA ASN A 71 -4.12 -1.36 -1.04
C ASN A 71 -5.10 -0.20 -1.22
N ALA A 72 -6.34 -0.36 -0.75
CA ALA A 72 -7.38 0.67 -0.86
C ALA A 72 -6.98 1.95 -0.11
N LEU A 73 -6.51 1.84 1.14
CA LEU A 73 -6.04 2.96 1.93
C LEU A 73 -4.88 3.71 1.28
N SER A 74 -3.92 2.96 0.73
CA SER A 74 -2.75 3.54 0.06
C SER A 74 -3.13 4.40 -1.15
N MET A 75 -4.26 4.09 -1.81
CA MET A 75 -4.75 4.85 -2.97
C MET A 75 -5.69 5.99 -2.59
N MET A 76 -6.60 5.75 -1.65
CA MET A 76 -7.69 6.68 -1.33
C MET A 76 -7.22 7.85 -0.47
N ALA A 77 -6.28 7.60 0.46
CA ALA A 77 -5.90 8.62 1.42
C ALA A 77 -5.19 9.83 0.75
N PRO A 78 -5.50 11.07 1.17
CA PRO A 78 -4.91 12.31 0.67
C PRO A 78 -3.52 12.54 1.28
N TYR A 79 -2.72 11.49 1.33
CA TYR A 79 -1.34 11.52 1.78
C TYR A 79 -0.48 12.36 0.83
N GLY A 80 0.51 13.03 1.42
CA GLY A 80 1.50 13.78 0.67
C GLY A 80 2.39 12.87 -0.18
N PRO A 81 3.22 13.45 -1.08
CA PRO A 81 4.12 12.67 -1.90
C PRO A 81 5.09 11.78 -1.10
N ALA A 82 5.53 12.24 0.07
CA ALA A 82 6.49 11.51 0.91
C ALA A 82 5.86 10.25 1.51
N GLU A 83 4.66 10.37 2.08
CA GLU A 83 3.91 9.25 2.65
C GLU A 83 3.52 8.24 1.56
N LYS A 84 3.05 8.72 0.40
CA LYS A 84 2.76 7.83 -0.74
C LYS A 84 4.00 7.10 -1.24
N GLN A 85 5.15 7.78 -1.26
CA GLN A 85 6.41 7.14 -1.64
C GLN A 85 6.83 6.07 -0.61
N ALA A 86 6.69 6.35 0.69
CA ALA A 86 6.98 5.38 1.75
C ALA A 86 6.11 4.11 1.60
N LEU A 87 4.82 4.26 1.29
CA LEU A 87 3.91 3.14 1.04
C LEU A 87 4.30 2.33 -0.20
N LEU A 88 4.76 2.98 -1.25
CA LEU A 88 5.25 2.30 -2.45
C LEU A 88 6.56 1.54 -2.19
N GLU A 89 7.44 2.09 -1.35
CA GLU A 89 8.76 1.55 -1.07
C GLU A 89 8.81 0.52 0.07
N ALA A 90 7.73 0.35 0.84
CA ALA A 90 7.62 -0.64 1.89
C ALA A 90 7.94 -2.06 1.38
N ALA A 91 8.78 -2.81 2.09
CA ALA A 91 9.35 -4.07 1.61
C ALA A 91 8.31 -5.18 1.38
N ASP A 92 7.25 -5.20 2.19
CA ASP A 92 6.21 -6.23 2.17
C ASP A 92 4.87 -5.64 2.66
N LEU A 93 3.83 -6.46 2.62
CA LEU A 93 2.47 -6.06 2.99
C LEU A 93 2.37 -5.63 4.47
N LYS A 94 3.07 -6.32 5.37
CA LYS A 94 3.09 -6.02 6.81
C LYS A 94 3.72 -4.66 7.07
N THR A 95 4.93 -4.42 6.58
CA THR A 95 5.65 -3.16 6.72
C THR A 95 4.80 -2.00 6.17
N ARG A 96 4.08 -2.24 5.07
CA ARG A 96 3.19 -1.25 4.48
C ARG A 96 1.96 -0.99 5.35
N ALA A 97 1.38 -2.01 5.97
CA ALA A 97 0.28 -1.86 6.93
C ALA A 97 0.73 -1.09 8.18
N GLU A 98 1.91 -1.40 8.73
CA GLU A 98 2.51 -0.67 9.85
C GLU A 98 2.77 0.80 9.49
N THR A 99 3.25 1.06 8.27
CA THR A 99 3.43 2.42 7.75
C THR A 99 2.10 3.17 7.69
N LEU A 100 1.02 2.53 7.22
CA LEU A 100 -0.33 3.13 7.22
C LEU A 100 -0.85 3.44 8.62
N ILE A 101 -0.57 2.57 9.58
CA ILE A 101 -1.02 2.75 10.98
C ILE A 101 -0.26 3.89 11.66
N ALA A 102 0.99 4.12 11.27
CA ALA A 102 1.87 5.13 11.88
C ALA A 102 1.69 6.55 11.31
N ILE A 103 1.10 6.70 10.12
CA ILE A 103 0.76 7.99 9.49
C ILE A 103 -0.52 8.55 10.12
#